data_AF-A0A2Y9U2R8-F1
#
_entry.id   AF-A0A2Y9U2R8-F1
#
_cell.length_a   1.000
_cell.length_b   1.000
_cell.length_c   1.000
_cell.angle_alpha   90.00
_cell.angle_beta   90.00
_cell.angle_gamma   90.00
#
_symmetry.space_group_name_H-M   'P 1'
#
loop_
_entity.id
_entity.type
_entity.pdbx_description
1 polymer ?
#
loop_
_entity_poly.entity_id
_entity_poly.type
_entity_poly.pdbx_seq_one_letter_code
_entity_poly.pdbx_strand_id
1 'polypeptide(L)' 'MPQASRYSDELVEKILSELVQVLEKNQTPTDLSLMVLGNMVTNLINTSVAPAARPAIVRSFVEALQASIRDDKAH' A
#
# COMPACT_ATOMS: atom_id res chain seq x y z
N MET A 1 3.59 0.39 -23.86
CA MET A 1 3.19 -1.01 -23.65
C MET A 1 2.74 -1.13 -22.22
N PRO A 2 1.55 -1.70 -21.92
CA PRO A 2 1.14 -1.90 -20.53
C PRO A 2 2.14 -2.88 -19.93
N GLN A 3 2.78 -2.47 -18.83
CA GLN A 3 3.56 -3.39 -18.00
C GLN A 3 2.58 -4.48 -17.58
N ALA A 4 2.70 -5.70 -18.11
CA ALA A 4 1.88 -6.81 -17.66
C ALA A 4 2.08 -6.90 -16.14
N SER A 5 0.99 -6.71 -15.38
CA SER A 5 1.05 -6.82 -13.94
C SER A 5 1.65 -8.18 -13.62
N ARG A 6 2.73 -8.21 -12.82
CA ARG A 6 3.39 -9.48 -12.44
C ARG A 6 2.48 -10.38 -11.60
N TYR A 7 1.34 -9.85 -11.16
CA TYR A 7 0.35 -10.50 -10.33
C TYR A 7 -1.01 -10.44 -11.05
N SER A 8 -1.83 -11.48 -10.89
CA SER A 8 -3.19 -11.44 -11.43
C SER A 8 -4.03 -10.44 -10.64
N ASP A 9 -4.91 -9.73 -11.34
CA ASP A 9 -5.76 -8.71 -10.72
C ASP A 9 -6.65 -9.34 -9.64
N GLU A 10 -7.12 -10.58 -9.85
CA GLU A 10 -7.95 -11.31 -8.88
C GLU A 10 -7.21 -11.60 -7.57
N LEU A 11 -5.90 -11.91 -7.65
CA LEU A 11 -5.10 -12.14 -6.45
C LEU A 11 -4.93 -10.84 -5.66
N VAL A 12 -4.69 -9.73 -6.36
CA VAL A 12 -4.54 -8.40 -5.74
C VAL A 12 -5.84 -7.99 -5.06
N GLU A 13 -6.97 -8.08 -5.76
CA GLU A 13 -8.30 -7.76 -5.22
C GLU A 13 -8.66 -8.62 -4.02
N LYS A 14 -8.38 -9.93 -4.09
CA LYS A 14 -8.61 -10.85 -2.97
C LYS A 14 -7.84 -10.42 -1.72
N ILE A 15 -6.54 -10.16 -1.86
CA ILE A 15 -5.70 -9.75 -0.71
C ILE A 15 -6.17 -8.41 -0.15
N LEU A 16 -6.51 -7.44 -1.01
CA LEU A 16 -7.05 -6.16 -0.56
C LEU A 16 -8.35 -6.32 0.22
N SER A 17 -9.28 -7.14 -0.27
CA SER A 17 -10.54 -7.43 0.42
C SER A 17 -10.31 -8.07 1.80
N GLU A 18 -9.39 -9.03 1.90
CA GLU A 18 -9.04 -9.65 3.18
C GLU A 18 -8.45 -8.64 4.18
N LEU A 19 -7.60 -7.70 3.72
CA LEU A 19 -7.05 -6.64 4.56
C LEU A 19 -8.14 -5.66 5.04
N VAL A 20 -9.08 -5.27 4.17
CA VAL A 20 -10.22 -4.43 4.54
C VAL A 20 -11.09 -5.12 5.59
N GLN A 21 -11.41 -6.40 5.39
CA GLN A 21 -12.21 -7.17 6.35
C GLN A 21 -11.55 -7.24 7.73
N VAL A 22 -10.21 -7.34 7.80
CA VAL A 22 -9.49 -7.31 9.09
C VAL A 22 -9.68 -5.96 9.79
N LEU A 23 -9.57 -4.84 9.07
CA LEU A 23 -9.76 -3.50 9.65
C LEU A 23 -11.20 -3.29 10.13
N GLU A 24 -12.19 -3.69 9.32
CA GLU A 24 -13.62 -3.60 9.63
C GLU A 24 -14.02 -4.46 10.83
N LYS A 25 -13.55 -5.72 10.87
CA LYS A 25 -13.82 -6.65 11.97
C LYS A 25 -13.35 -6.10 13.32
N ASN A 26 -12.25 -5.35 13.32
CA ASN A 26 -11.70 -4.72 14.52
C ASN A 26 -12.25 -3.31 14.79
N GLN A 27 -13.23 -2.86 13.99
CA GLN A 27 -13.82 -1.52 14.09
C GLN A 27 -12.75 -0.41 14.14
N THR A 28 -11.70 -0.59 13.33
CA THR A 28 -10.50 0.23 13.39
C THR A 28 -10.81 1.62 12.85
N PRO A 29 -10.71 2.71 13.65
CA PRO A 29 -10.90 4.05 13.13
C PRO A 29 -9.81 4.42 12.11
N THR A 30 -10.06 5.46 11.31
CA THR A 30 -9.18 5.81 10.18
C THR A 30 -7.74 6.11 10.62
N ASP A 31 -7.56 6.85 11.71
CA ASP A 31 -6.25 7.18 12.27
C ASP A 31 -5.46 5.93 12.70
N LEU A 32 -6.11 5.00 13.40
CA LEU A 32 -5.51 3.72 13.79
C LEU A 32 -5.20 2.84 12.57
N SER A 33 -6.09 2.83 11.57
CA SER A 33 -5.88 2.09 10.32
C SER A 33 -4.65 2.59 9.57
N LEU A 34 -4.51 3.91 9.42
CA LEU A 34 -3.35 4.53 8.79
C LEU A 34 -2.05 4.25 9.56
N MET A 35 -2.09 4.30 10.90
CA MET A 35 -0.94 3.97 11.75
C MET A 35 -0.49 2.52 11.56
N VAL A 36 -1.42 1.56 11.60
CA VAL A 36 -1.10 0.12 11.47
C VAL A 36 -0.59 -0.21 10.06
N LEU A 37 -1.21 0.34 9.02
CA LEU A 37 -0.75 0.17 7.64
C LEU A 37 0.65 0.78 7.43
N GLY A 38 0.90 1.96 7.99
CA GLY A 38 2.23 2.58 7.97
C GLY A 38 3.30 1.72 8.66
N ASN A 39 2.97 1.13 9.82
CA ASN A 39 3.84 0.21 10.53
C ASN A 39 4.11 -1.08 9.72
N MET A 40 3.10 -1.61 9.03
CA MET A 40 3.24 -2.78 8.17
C MET A 40 4.20 -2.50 7.01
N VAL A 41 4.02 -1.39 6.30
CA VAL A 41 4.93 -0.97 5.21
C VAL A 41 6.36 -0.78 5.74
N THR A 42 6.51 -0.10 6.88
CA THR A 42 7.81 0.11 7.52
C THR A 42 8.50 -1.20 7.86
N ASN A 43 7.75 -2.17 8.42
CA ASN A 43 8.27 -3.49 8.75
C ASN A 43 8.71 -4.26 7.50
N LEU A 44 7.92 -4.24 6.42
CA LEU A 44 8.27 -4.89 5.16
C LEU A 44 9.58 -4.33 4.58
N ILE A 45 9.73 -3.01 4.56
CA ILE A 45 10.94 -2.36 4.04
C ILE A 45 12.16 -2.69 4.92
N ASN A 46 11.99 -2.72 6.24
CA ASN A 46 13.10 -3.03 7.15
C ASN A 46 13.54 -4.50 7.12
N THR A 47 12.64 -5.43 6.80
CA THR A 47 12.92 -6.87 6.85
C THR A 47 13.24 -7.48 5.48
N SER A 48 12.57 -7.00 4.42
CA SER A 48 12.60 -7.61 3.09
C SER A 48 13.41 -6.82 2.06
N VAL A 49 13.88 -5.62 2.41
CA VAL A 49 14.67 -4.76 1.51
C VAL A 49 16.06 -4.50 2.10
N ALA A 50 17.08 -4.70 1.26
CA ALA A 50 18.46 -4.41 1.60
C ALA A 50 18.62 -2.94 2.03
N PRO A 51 19.39 -2.64 3.10
CA PRO A 51 19.49 -1.28 3.66
C PRO A 51 19.77 -0.18 2.63
N ALA A 52 20.67 -0.46 1.67
CA ALA A 52 21.05 0.48 0.62
C ALA A 52 19.91 0.83 -0.36
N ALA A 53 18.94 -0.07 -0.54
CA ALA A 53 17.82 0.11 -1.47
C ALA A 53 16.60 0.78 -0.82
N ARG A 54 16.51 0.81 0.52
CA ARG A 54 15.33 1.32 1.25
C ARG A 54 14.96 2.76 0.86
N PRO A 55 15.89 3.73 0.76
CA PRO A 55 15.52 5.10 0.41
C PRO A 55 14.86 5.21 -0.96
N ALA A 56 15.35 4.47 -1.94
CA ALA A 56 14.78 4.44 -3.29
C ALA A 56 13.38 3.83 -3.29
N ILE A 57 13.19 2.69 -2.59
CA ILE A 57 11.89 2.03 -2.49
C ILE A 57 10.86 2.90 -1.78
N VAL A 58 11.23 3.51 -0.65
CA VAL A 58 10.35 4.44 0.10
C VAL A 58 9.93 5.61 -0.80
N ARG A 59 10.88 6.21 -1.51
CA ARG A 59 10.58 7.33 -2.41
C ARG A 59 9.58 6.92 -3.50
N SER A 60 9.84 5.83 -4.20
CA SER A 60 8.93 5.35 -5.25
C SER A 60 7.54 4.99 -4.70
N PHE A 61 7.47 4.40 -3.50
CA PHE A 61 6.20 4.10 -2.84
C PHE A 61 5.40 5.37 -2.52
N VAL A 62 6.05 6.39 -1.96
CA VAL A 62 5.40 7.67 -1.61
C VAL A 62 4.95 8.41 -2.87
N GLU A 63 5.79 8.45 -3.92
CA GLU A 63 5.44 9.07 -5.21
C GLU A 63 4.22 8.38 -5.84
N ALA A 64 4.16 7.04 -5.81
CA ALA A 64 3.00 6.28 -6.30
C ALA A 64 1.74 6.57 -5.46
N LEU A 65 1.85 6.58 -4.13
CA LEU A 65 0.74 6.89 -3.24
C LEU A 65 0.19 8.30 -3.51
N GLN A 66 1.06 9.30 -3.65
CA GLN A 66 0.67 10.66 -4.00
C GLN A 66 -0.01 10.72 -5.37
N ALA A 67 0.49 9.97 -6.35
CA ALA A 67 -0.12 9.95 -7.69
C ALA A 67 -1.49 9.26 -7.72
N SER A 68 -1.75 8.31 -6.81
CA SER A 68 -3.04 7.63 -6.65
C SER A 68 -4.07 8.46 -5.91
N ILE A 69 -3.64 9.35 -5.01
CA ILE A 69 -4.52 10.32 -4.35
C ILE A 69 -4.66 11.54 -5.26
N ARG A 70 -5.56 11.45 -6.24
CA ARG A 70 -5.97 12.60 -7.05
C ARG A 70 -7.26 13.18 -6.48
N ASP A 71 -7.28 14.50 -6.32
CA ASP A 71 -8.51 15.24 -6.10
C ASP A 71 -9.47 14.96 -7.26
N ASP A 72 -10.71 14.63 -6.92
CA ASP A 72 -11.86 14.46 -7.81
C ASP A 72 -12.30 15.82 -8.42
N LYS A 73 -11.34 16.62 -8.89
CA LYS A 73 -11.53 17.91 -9.59
C LYS A 73 -11.02 17.86 -11.02
N ALA A 74 -11.25 16.74 -11.69
CA ALA A 74 -11.15 16.63 -13.13
C ALA A 74 -12.35 15.87 -13.67
N HIS A 75 -13.54 16.49 -13.56
CA HIS A 75 -14.54 16.72 -14.62
C HIS A 75 -15.93 16.96 -14.02
#